data_AF-A0A838KJV2-F1
#
_entry.id   AF-A0A838KJV2-F1
#
_cell.length_a   1.000
_cell.length_b   1.000
_cell.length_c   1.000
_cell.angle_alpha   90.00
_cell.angle_beta   90.00
_cell.angle_gamma   90.00
#
_symmetry.space_group_name_H-M   'P 1'
#
loop_
_entity.id
_entity.type
_entity.pdbx_description
1 polymer ?
#
loop_
_entity_poly.entity_id
_entity_poly.type
_entity_poly.pdbx_seq_one_letter_code
_entity_poly.pdbx_strand_id
1 'polypeptide(L)'
;MTRVIDPPATPEKQPAARRAVLADAVLAGGLAVLGVVEVWVPLSSALGGGSPLLTTVLVLWSCAWLAVRRRFPLPSHVLAVAVWPAVHVAAPLMVLFWGGFVVFGVSTYSVARHGGRRGGAVGAAVMAAALVYLDLREPALRDPGEIAFHWSVLTVAWVLGRGALERDLRTLRSESRAALAEAESARSAAEAVAEERARIAREMHDV
;
A
#
# COMPACT_ATOMS: atom_id res chain seq x y z
N MET A 1 -13.79 27.14 30.30
CA MET A 1 -13.75 26.35 29.04
C MET A 1 -12.56 26.83 28.22
N THR A 2 -11.37 26.31 28.51
CA THR A 2 -10.12 26.65 27.84
C THR A 2 -10.00 25.85 26.54
N ARG A 3 -10.10 26.53 25.39
CA ARG A 3 -9.75 25.97 24.08
C ARG A 3 -8.27 25.62 24.09
N VAL A 4 -7.96 24.32 24.08
CA VAL A 4 -6.64 23.82 23.71
C VAL A 4 -6.45 24.20 22.24
N ILE A 5 -5.56 25.16 21.99
CA ILE A 5 -5.13 25.55 20.65
C ILE A 5 -4.17 24.45 20.21
N ASP A 6 -4.57 23.65 19.22
CA ASP A 6 -3.67 22.70 18.58
C ASP A 6 -2.46 23.45 18.00
N PRO A 7 -1.22 22.97 18.21
CA PRO A 7 -0.05 23.62 17.65
C PRO A 7 -0.10 23.59 16.12
N PRO A 8 0.31 24.68 15.44
CA PRO A 8 0.33 24.73 13.98
C PRO A 8 1.23 23.61 13.43
N ALA A 9 0.73 22.89 12.43
CA ALA A 9 1.48 21.84 11.76
C ALA A 9 2.84 22.38 11.28
N THR A 10 3.93 21.80 11.78
CA THR A 10 5.28 22.24 11.45
C THR A 10 5.51 22.18 9.93
N PRO A 11 6.14 23.21 9.33
CA PRO A 11 6.30 23.35 7.87
C PRO A 11 7.08 22.20 7.22
N GLU A 12 7.80 21.39 8.00
CA GLU A 12 8.61 20.25 7.56
C GLU A 12 7.79 19.04 7.07
N LYS A 13 6.55 18.85 7.55
CA LYS A 13 5.70 17.70 7.12
C LYS A 13 5.04 17.92 5.74
N GLN A 14 4.84 19.18 5.35
CA GLN A 14 4.19 19.55 4.08
C GLN A 14 4.99 19.15 2.81
N PRO A 15 6.32 19.34 2.72
CA PRO A 15 7.08 18.95 1.53
C PRO A 15 7.11 17.42 1.31
N ALA A 16 7.16 16.63 2.39
CA ALA A 16 7.16 15.17 2.29
C ALA A 16 5.81 14.62 1.77
N ALA A 17 4.70 15.15 2.28
CA ALA A 17 3.36 14.78 1.82
C ALA A 17 3.15 15.14 0.34
N ARG A 18 3.57 16.34 -0.08
CA ARG A 18 3.46 16.77 -1.49
C ARG A 18 4.30 15.89 -2.42
N ARG A 19 5.51 15.50 -2.02
CA ARG A 19 6.36 14.57 -2.77
C ARG A 19 5.72 13.19 -2.92
N ALA A 20 5.07 12.67 -1.88
CA ALA A 20 4.36 11.39 -1.95
C ALA A 20 3.18 11.44 -2.93
N VAL A 21 2.38 12.51 -2.90
CA VAL A 21 1.28 12.71 -3.86
C VAL A 21 1.80 12.83 -5.29
N LEU A 22 2.88 13.59 -5.51
CA LEU A 22 3.50 13.71 -6.84
C LEU A 22 4.03 12.35 -7.33
N ALA A 23 4.71 11.58 -6.49
CA ALA A 23 5.20 10.25 -6.86
C ALA A 23 4.05 9.31 -7.22
N ASP A 24 2.93 9.38 -6.48
CA ASP A 24 1.75 8.57 -6.76
C ASP A 24 1.07 8.97 -8.07
N ALA A 25 0.99 10.27 -8.36
CA ALA A 25 0.46 10.80 -9.62
C ALA A 25 1.36 10.47 -10.81
N VAL A 26 2.69 10.55 -10.66
CA VAL A 26 3.66 10.17 -11.71
C VAL A 26 3.57 8.68 -12.01
N LEU A 27 3.50 7.83 -10.99
CA LEU A 27 3.33 6.38 -11.19
C LEU A 27 2.01 6.07 -11.90
N ALA A 28 0.90 6.64 -11.42
CA ALA A 28 -0.41 6.44 -12.02
C ALA A 28 -0.48 6.97 -13.46
N GLY A 29 0.07 8.16 -13.71
CA GLY A 29 0.14 8.76 -15.04
C GLY A 29 1.02 7.97 -16.00
N GLY A 30 2.18 7.48 -15.54
CA GLY A 30 3.06 6.64 -16.35
C GLY A 30 2.38 5.32 -16.75
N LEU A 31 1.73 4.64 -15.81
CA LEU A 31 0.97 3.42 -16.11
C LEU A 31 -0.25 3.68 -16.99
N ALA A 32 -0.93 4.82 -16.83
CA ALA A 32 -2.01 5.23 -17.71
C ALA A 32 -1.52 5.42 -19.15
N VAL A 33 -0.41 6.13 -19.35
CA VAL A 33 0.19 6.33 -20.67
C VAL A 33 0.60 4.99 -21.27
N LEU A 34 1.32 4.14 -20.52
CA LEU A 34 1.74 2.83 -21.01
C LEU A 34 0.55 1.93 -21.36
N GLY A 35 -0.49 1.91 -20.53
CA GLY A 35 -1.70 1.13 -20.80
C GLY A 35 -2.49 1.64 -22.00
N VAL A 36 -2.59 2.96 -22.19
CA VAL A 36 -3.22 3.52 -23.40
C VAL A 36 -2.39 3.19 -24.64
N VAL A 37 -1.07 3.31 -24.57
CA VAL A 37 -0.17 2.90 -25.67
C VAL A 37 -0.38 1.42 -25.99
N GLU A 38 -0.45 0.55 -24.98
CA GLU A 38 -0.68 -0.89 -25.16
C GLU A 38 -2.03 -1.23 -25.81
N VAL A 39 -3.07 -0.41 -25.61
CA VAL A 39 -4.37 -0.60 -26.27
C VAL A 39 -4.34 -0.24 -27.75
N TRP A 40 -3.63 0.84 -28.12
CA TRP A 40 -3.70 1.42 -29.46
C TRP A 40 -2.51 1.08 -30.37
N VAL A 41 -1.41 0.60 -29.78
CA VAL A 41 -0.23 0.12 -30.49
C VAL A 41 -0.23 -1.40 -30.44
N PRO A 42 0.03 -2.11 -31.56
CA PRO A 42 0.01 -3.57 -31.62
C PRO A 42 1.21 -4.18 -30.87
N LEU A 43 1.17 -4.11 -29.54
CA LEU A 43 2.14 -4.75 -28.67
C LEU A 43 1.77 -6.22 -28.53
N SER A 44 2.78 -7.10 -28.52
CA SER A 44 2.59 -8.54 -28.28
C SER A 44 2.07 -8.86 -26.87
N SER A 45 2.07 -7.87 -25.96
CA SER A 45 1.57 -7.99 -24.59
C SER A 45 0.06 -7.81 -24.47
N ALA A 46 -0.61 -7.25 -25.48
CA ALA A 46 -2.06 -7.14 -25.50
C ALA A 46 -2.66 -8.43 -26.06
N LEU A 47 -3.51 -9.07 -25.27
CA LEU A 47 -4.14 -10.35 -25.62
C LEU A 47 -5.67 -10.21 -25.69
N GLY A 48 -6.29 -11.19 -26.36
CA GLY A 48 -7.73 -11.25 -26.51
C GLY A 48 -8.30 -10.22 -27.48
N GLY A 49 -9.63 -10.16 -27.54
CA GLY A 49 -10.38 -9.18 -28.34
C GLY A 49 -11.26 -8.34 -27.44
N GLY A 50 -11.66 -7.16 -27.90
CA GLY A 50 -12.54 -6.30 -27.13
C GLY A 50 -12.58 -4.87 -27.65
N SER A 51 -13.40 -4.04 -27.02
CA SER A 51 -13.49 -2.63 -27.38
C SER A 51 -12.25 -1.87 -26.89
N PRO A 52 -11.43 -1.26 -27.77
CA PRO A 52 -10.26 -0.47 -27.37
C PRO A 52 -10.68 0.76 -26.55
N LEU A 53 -11.82 1.37 -26.90
CA LEU A 53 -12.36 2.52 -26.18
C LEU A 53 -12.75 2.15 -24.75
N LEU A 54 -13.50 1.05 -24.57
CA LEU A 54 -13.93 0.61 -23.24
C LEU A 54 -12.73 0.19 -22.37
N THR A 55 -11.78 -0.52 -22.97
CA THR A 55 -10.54 -0.92 -22.28
C THR A 55 -9.73 0.32 -21.87
N THR A 56 -9.60 1.32 -22.75
CA THR A 56 -8.96 2.61 -22.43
C THR A 56 -9.62 3.28 -21.22
N VAL A 57 -10.95 3.33 -21.18
CA VAL A 57 -11.70 3.90 -20.04
C VAL A 57 -11.37 3.18 -18.75
N LEU A 58 -11.29 1.83 -18.76
CA LEU A 58 -10.95 1.04 -17.58
C LEU A 58 -9.50 1.20 -17.13
N VAL A 59 -8.55 1.34 -18.06
CA VAL A 59 -7.15 1.66 -17.75
C VAL A 59 -7.08 2.99 -17.01
N LEU A 60 -7.70 4.04 -17.57
CA LEU A 60 -7.72 5.37 -16.98
C LEU A 60 -8.41 5.38 -15.61
N TRP A 61 -9.54 4.68 -15.50
CA TRP A 61 -10.27 4.49 -14.24
C TRP A 61 -9.38 3.84 -13.17
N SER A 62 -8.70 2.76 -13.50
CA SER A 62 -7.85 2.01 -12.56
C SER A 62 -6.66 2.85 -12.12
N CYS A 63 -6.04 3.58 -13.05
CA CYS A 63 -4.93 4.48 -12.75
C CYS A 63 -5.37 5.67 -11.90
N ALA A 64 -6.56 6.23 -12.12
CA ALA A 64 -7.11 7.30 -11.28
C ALA A 64 -7.28 6.83 -9.83
N TRP A 65 -7.80 5.62 -9.61
CA TRP A 65 -7.88 5.03 -8.27
C TRP A 65 -6.51 4.72 -7.68
N LEU A 66 -5.54 4.34 -8.50
CA LEU A 66 -4.16 4.11 -8.08
C LEU A 66 -3.47 5.40 -7.57
N ALA A 67 -3.83 6.57 -8.09
CA ALA A 67 -3.30 7.85 -7.62
C ALA A 67 -3.68 8.16 -6.15
N VAL A 68 -4.81 7.60 -5.67
CA VAL A 68 -5.29 7.78 -4.28
C VAL A 68 -5.04 6.57 -3.37
N ARG A 69 -4.19 5.63 -3.82
CA ARG A 69 -3.98 4.32 -3.16
C ARG A 69 -3.46 4.38 -1.72
N ARG A 70 -2.73 5.44 -1.34
CA ARG A 70 -2.24 5.59 0.04
C ARG A 70 -3.30 6.15 0.99
N ARG A 71 -4.25 6.94 0.46
CA ARG A 71 -5.32 7.57 1.24
C ARG A 71 -6.51 6.63 1.43
N PHE A 72 -6.86 5.88 0.38
CA PHE A 72 -8.00 4.96 0.38
C PHE A 72 -7.57 3.58 -0.15
N PRO A 73 -6.74 2.83 0.59
CA PRO A 73 -6.09 1.62 0.07
C PRO A 73 -7.05 0.51 -0.36
N LEU A 74 -8.07 0.23 0.45
CA LEU A 74 -9.05 -0.81 0.10
C LEU A 74 -10.01 -0.34 -1.01
N PRO A 75 -10.67 0.83 -0.92
CA PRO A 75 -11.54 1.31 -2.01
C PRO A 75 -10.81 1.45 -3.34
N SER A 76 -9.60 2.03 -3.36
CA SER A 76 -8.81 2.14 -4.59
C SER A 76 -8.50 0.78 -5.20
N HIS A 77 -8.13 -0.21 -4.38
CA HIS A 77 -7.84 -1.54 -4.87
C HIS A 77 -9.06 -2.23 -5.45
N VAL A 78 -10.18 -2.22 -4.72
CA VAL A 78 -11.44 -2.82 -5.18
C VAL A 78 -11.89 -2.17 -6.50
N LEU A 79 -11.82 -0.84 -6.60
CA LEU A 79 -12.29 -0.13 -7.79
C LEU A 79 -11.32 -0.22 -8.97
N ALA A 80 -10.02 -0.41 -8.72
CA ALA A 80 -9.04 -0.66 -9.77
C ALA A 80 -9.06 -2.11 -10.28
N VAL A 81 -9.42 -3.09 -9.45
CA VAL A 81 -9.34 -4.52 -9.79
C VAL A 81 -10.71 -5.11 -10.11
N ALA A 82 -11.69 -5.01 -9.21
CA ALA A 82 -12.97 -5.73 -9.33
C ALA A 82 -13.90 -5.20 -10.43
N VAL A 83 -13.71 -3.95 -10.88
CA VAL A 83 -14.49 -3.37 -11.97
C VAL A 83 -14.20 -4.08 -13.31
N TRP A 84 -12.97 -4.55 -13.53
CA TRP A 84 -12.59 -5.26 -14.75
C TRP A 84 -13.42 -6.52 -15.01
N PRO A 85 -13.46 -7.53 -14.12
CA PRO A 85 -14.28 -8.71 -14.34
C PRO A 85 -15.77 -8.35 -14.44
N ALA A 86 -16.26 -7.39 -13.65
CA ALA A 86 -17.65 -6.96 -13.69
C ALA A 86 -18.07 -6.38 -15.06
N VAL A 87 -17.23 -5.55 -15.67
CA VAL A 87 -17.49 -5.01 -17.02
C VAL A 87 -17.26 -6.09 -18.08
N HIS A 88 -16.25 -6.95 -17.90
CA HIS A 88 -15.93 -8.02 -18.85
C HIS A 88 -17.08 -9.03 -19.03
N VAL A 89 -17.92 -9.23 -18.01
CA VAL A 89 -19.13 -10.06 -18.13
C VAL A 89 -20.09 -9.50 -19.19
N ALA A 90 -20.21 -8.18 -19.28
CA ALA A 90 -21.16 -7.53 -20.19
C ALA A 90 -20.55 -7.20 -21.57
N ALA A 91 -19.26 -6.95 -21.64
CA ALA A 91 -18.57 -6.58 -22.87
C ALA A 91 -17.14 -7.15 -22.91
N PRO A 92 -16.68 -7.75 -24.02
CA PRO A 92 -15.31 -8.21 -24.14
C PRO A 92 -14.31 -7.05 -23.98
N LEU A 93 -13.26 -7.29 -23.19
CA LEU A 93 -12.17 -6.35 -22.94
C LEU A 93 -10.85 -6.99 -23.38
N MET A 94 -9.91 -6.14 -23.78
CA MET A 94 -8.55 -6.60 -24.03
C MET A 94 -7.88 -6.95 -22.69
N VAL A 95 -7.04 -7.97 -22.71
CA VAL A 95 -6.18 -8.33 -21.58
C VAL A 95 -4.85 -7.62 -21.77
N LEU A 96 -4.48 -6.79 -20.79
CA LEU A 96 -3.33 -5.88 -20.88
C LEU A 96 -2.29 -6.21 -19.81
N PHE A 97 -1.01 -6.17 -20.18
CA PHE A 97 0.09 -6.33 -19.24
C PHE A 97 0.35 -5.03 -18.47
N TRP A 98 0.62 -3.92 -19.16
CA TRP A 98 0.93 -2.63 -18.54
C TRP A 98 -0.31 -1.94 -17.98
N GLY A 99 -1.38 -1.90 -18.77
CA GLY A 99 -2.65 -1.25 -18.40
C GLY A 99 -3.51 -2.07 -17.42
N GLY A 100 -3.21 -3.36 -17.25
CA GLY A 100 -3.96 -4.28 -16.41
C GLY A 100 -3.07 -4.92 -15.34
N PHE A 101 -2.29 -5.93 -15.73
CA PHE A 101 -1.55 -6.77 -14.79
C PHE A 101 -0.59 -5.99 -13.87
N VAL A 102 0.20 -5.06 -14.41
CA VAL A 102 1.11 -4.22 -13.61
C VAL A 102 0.32 -3.30 -12.66
N VAL A 103 -0.78 -2.70 -13.13
CA VAL A 103 -1.67 -1.89 -12.29
C VAL A 103 -2.24 -2.73 -11.14
N PHE A 104 -2.67 -3.97 -11.41
CA PHE A 104 -3.15 -4.91 -10.39
C PHE A 104 -2.07 -5.28 -9.40
N GLY A 105 -0.83 -5.51 -9.84
CA GLY A 105 0.32 -5.76 -8.96
C GLY A 105 0.61 -4.60 -8.02
N VAL A 106 0.72 -3.37 -8.56
CA VAL A 106 0.94 -2.17 -7.74
C VAL A 106 -0.21 -1.94 -6.77
N SER A 107 -1.44 -2.13 -7.22
CA SER A 107 -2.65 -2.02 -6.40
C SER A 107 -2.65 -3.04 -5.25
N THR A 108 -2.30 -4.30 -5.55
CA THR A 108 -2.22 -5.40 -4.58
C THR A 108 -1.15 -5.16 -3.51
N TYR A 109 0.05 -4.73 -3.93
CA TYR A 109 1.09 -4.29 -3.01
C TYR A 109 0.59 -3.15 -2.11
N SER A 110 -0.11 -2.18 -2.70
CA SER A 110 -0.54 -0.97 -1.99
C SER A 110 -1.60 -1.26 -0.95
N VAL A 111 -2.60 -2.10 -1.25
CA VAL A 111 -3.61 -2.49 -0.25
C VAL A 111 -3.01 -3.35 0.86
N ALA A 112 -2.05 -4.22 0.53
CA ALA A 112 -1.32 -5.02 1.51
C ALA A 112 -0.46 -4.17 2.46
N ARG A 113 0.15 -3.11 1.92
CA ARG A 113 1.00 -2.17 2.67
C ARG A 113 0.18 -1.19 3.51
N HIS A 114 -0.83 -0.56 2.93
CA HIS A 114 -1.51 0.59 3.54
C HIS A 114 -2.87 0.24 4.15
N GLY A 115 -3.48 -0.89 3.78
CA GLY A 115 -4.82 -1.30 4.25
C GLY A 115 -4.86 -2.00 5.61
N GLY A 116 -3.73 -2.09 6.32
CA GLY A 116 -3.64 -2.86 7.57
C GLY A 116 -3.84 -4.37 7.36
N ARG A 117 -4.07 -5.12 8.45
CA ARG A 117 -4.25 -6.59 8.38
C ARG A 117 -5.53 -6.99 7.64
N ARG A 118 -6.67 -6.38 8.01
CA ARG A 118 -7.97 -6.69 7.41
C ARG A 118 -8.04 -6.26 5.95
N GLY A 119 -7.66 -5.01 5.64
CA GLY A 119 -7.67 -4.52 4.26
C GLY A 119 -6.73 -5.31 3.36
N GLY A 120 -5.55 -5.69 3.84
CA GLY A 120 -4.64 -6.56 3.09
C GLY A 120 -5.22 -7.95 2.80
N ALA A 121 -5.94 -8.56 3.74
CA ALA A 121 -6.59 -9.87 3.53
C ALA A 121 -7.77 -9.78 2.55
N VAL A 122 -8.62 -8.75 2.69
CA VAL A 122 -9.72 -8.50 1.74
C VAL A 122 -9.18 -8.21 0.34
N GLY A 123 -8.12 -7.40 0.23
CA GLY A 123 -7.47 -7.13 -1.04
C GLY A 123 -6.93 -8.39 -1.73
N ALA A 124 -6.28 -9.29 -0.97
CA ALA A 124 -5.85 -10.58 -1.51
C ALA A 124 -7.02 -11.42 -2.04
N ALA A 125 -8.13 -11.47 -1.30
CA ALA A 125 -9.32 -12.22 -1.72
C ALA A 125 -9.94 -11.62 -3.01
N VAL A 126 -10.01 -10.29 -3.11
CA VAL A 126 -10.51 -9.59 -4.30
C VAL A 126 -9.63 -9.85 -5.51
N MET A 127 -8.31 -9.73 -5.35
CA MET A 127 -7.36 -10.02 -6.44
C MET A 127 -7.42 -11.49 -6.87
N ALA A 128 -7.45 -12.42 -5.92
CA ALA A 128 -7.57 -13.85 -6.22
C ALA A 128 -8.86 -14.17 -6.97
N ALA A 129 -10.00 -13.60 -6.55
CA ALA A 129 -11.27 -13.79 -7.25
C ALA A 129 -11.23 -13.22 -8.68
N ALA A 130 -10.61 -12.05 -8.88
CA ALA A 130 -10.43 -11.46 -10.20
C ALA A 130 -9.53 -12.32 -11.10
N LEU A 131 -8.44 -12.87 -10.56
CA LEU A 131 -7.57 -13.80 -11.30
C LEU A 131 -8.31 -15.08 -11.70
N VAL A 132 -8.98 -15.74 -10.75
CA VAL A 132 -9.75 -16.95 -11.04
C VAL A 132 -10.76 -16.69 -12.16
N TYR A 133 -11.45 -15.55 -12.11
CA TYR A 133 -12.36 -15.16 -13.19
C TYR A 133 -11.63 -15.04 -14.53
N LEU A 134 -10.50 -14.33 -14.59
CA LEU A 134 -9.74 -14.12 -15.82
C LEU A 134 -9.18 -15.43 -16.37
N ASP A 135 -8.59 -16.29 -15.53
CA ASP A 135 -8.08 -17.61 -15.90
C ASP A 135 -9.19 -18.48 -16.49
N LEU A 136 -10.39 -18.43 -15.92
CA LEU A 136 -11.55 -19.17 -16.44
C LEU A 136 -12.14 -18.53 -17.70
N ARG A 137 -12.06 -17.22 -17.86
CA ARG A 137 -12.76 -16.50 -18.94
C ARG A 137 -11.93 -16.33 -20.21
N GLU A 138 -10.62 -16.22 -20.09
CA GLU A 138 -9.70 -15.91 -21.19
C GLU A 138 -8.83 -17.10 -21.54
N PRO A 139 -9.05 -17.78 -22.70
CA PRO A 139 -8.29 -18.95 -23.10
C PRO A 139 -6.78 -18.72 -23.15
N ALA A 140 -6.33 -17.51 -23.48
CA ALA A 140 -4.92 -17.14 -23.54
C ALA A 140 -4.22 -17.20 -22.18
N LEU A 141 -4.97 -17.15 -21.07
CA LEU A 141 -4.43 -17.18 -19.70
C LEU A 141 -4.47 -18.58 -19.07
N ARG A 142 -5.04 -19.58 -19.75
CA ARG A 142 -5.23 -20.93 -19.19
C ARG A 142 -3.99 -21.80 -19.23
N ASP A 143 -2.93 -21.36 -19.88
CA ASP A 143 -1.67 -22.10 -19.90
C ASP A 143 -1.13 -22.22 -18.45
N PRO A 144 -0.70 -23.41 -18.00
CA PRO A 144 -0.19 -23.59 -16.64
C PRO A 144 0.99 -22.68 -16.29
N GLY A 145 1.84 -22.34 -17.27
CA GLY A 145 2.95 -21.40 -17.10
C GLY A 145 2.46 -19.97 -16.85
N GLU A 146 1.46 -19.53 -17.61
CA GLU A 146 0.81 -18.22 -17.41
C GLU A 146 0.11 -18.15 -16.05
N ILE A 147 -0.65 -19.17 -15.66
CA ILE A 147 -1.28 -19.24 -14.33
C ILE A 147 -0.22 -19.14 -13.24
N ALA A 148 0.84 -19.96 -13.31
CA ALA A 148 1.92 -19.94 -12.33
C ALA A 148 2.59 -18.55 -12.26
N PHE A 149 2.82 -17.91 -13.41
CA PHE A 149 3.38 -16.57 -13.48
C PHE A 149 2.48 -15.52 -12.82
N HIS A 150 1.21 -15.42 -13.20
CA HIS A 150 0.29 -14.41 -12.67
C HIS A 150 0.10 -14.55 -11.15
N TRP A 151 -0.14 -15.77 -10.68
CA TRP A 151 -0.33 -16.05 -9.26
C TRP A 151 0.94 -15.82 -8.43
N SER A 152 2.11 -16.20 -8.94
CA SER A 152 3.37 -15.98 -8.22
C SER A 152 3.71 -14.50 -8.09
N VAL A 153 3.62 -13.72 -9.17
CA VAL A 153 3.91 -12.28 -9.16
C VAL A 153 2.98 -11.53 -8.22
N LEU A 154 1.67 -11.82 -8.27
CA LEU A 154 0.70 -11.14 -7.39
C LEU A 154 0.83 -11.56 -5.93
N THR A 155 1.18 -12.83 -5.67
CA THR A 155 1.54 -13.29 -4.32
C THR A 155 2.77 -12.55 -3.81
N VAL A 156 3.81 -12.42 -4.62
CA VAL A 156 5.03 -11.67 -4.26
C VAL A 156 4.70 -10.21 -3.99
N ALA A 157 3.90 -9.55 -4.84
CA ALA A 157 3.48 -8.17 -4.63
C ALA A 157 2.75 -8.00 -3.29
N TRP A 158 1.83 -8.92 -2.97
CA TRP A 158 1.12 -8.91 -1.68
C TRP A 158 2.05 -9.14 -0.49
N VAL A 159 2.94 -10.15 -0.56
CA VAL A 159 3.91 -10.48 0.50
C VAL A 159 4.85 -9.31 0.75
N LEU A 160 5.35 -8.66 -0.30
CA LEU A 160 6.20 -7.47 -0.18
C LEU A 160 5.46 -6.31 0.50
N GLY A 161 4.20 -6.08 0.15
CA GLY A 161 3.38 -5.05 0.77
C GLY A 161 3.14 -5.34 2.26
N ARG A 162 2.78 -6.58 2.60
CA ARG A 162 2.62 -7.05 3.99
C ARG A 162 3.92 -6.93 4.78
N GLY A 163 5.04 -7.35 4.19
CA GLY A 163 6.37 -7.29 4.81
C GLY A 163 6.81 -5.86 5.10
N ALA A 164 6.53 -4.92 4.20
CA ALA A 164 6.80 -3.50 4.44
C ALA A 164 5.99 -2.95 5.62
N LEU A 165 4.69 -3.24 5.69
CA LEU A 165 3.85 -2.86 6.83
C LEU A 165 4.36 -3.47 8.15
N GLU A 166 4.73 -4.75 8.13
CA GLU A 166 5.23 -5.46 9.31
C GLU A 166 6.56 -4.85 9.80
N ARG A 167 7.45 -4.46 8.89
CA ARG A 167 8.71 -3.77 9.21
C ARG A 167 8.45 -2.43 9.89
N ASP A 168 7.58 -1.59 9.32
CA ASP A 168 7.25 -0.27 9.88
C ASP A 168 6.65 -0.42 11.30
N LEU A 169 5.75 -1.40 11.50
CA LEU A 169 5.18 -1.68 12.83
C LEU A 169 6.21 -2.20 13.84
N ARG A 170 7.22 -2.96 13.39
CA ARG A 170 8.31 -3.42 14.27
C ARG A 170 9.19 -2.26 14.70
N THR A 171 9.55 -1.37 13.78
CA THR A 171 10.34 -0.17 14.07
C THR A 171 9.63 0.73 15.10
N LEU A 172 8.34 1.01 14.90
CA LEU A 172 7.55 1.80 15.85
C LEU A 172 7.50 1.17 17.24
N ARG A 173 7.39 -0.17 17.31
CA ARG A 173 7.40 -0.90 18.60
C ARG A 173 8.76 -0.86 19.26
N SER A 174 9.85 -0.96 18.51
CA SER A 174 11.20 -0.85 19.09
C SER A 174 11.49 0.55 19.61
N GLU A 175 11.12 1.59 18.86
CA GLU A 175 11.28 2.98 19.29
C GLU A 175 10.49 3.28 20.56
N SER A 176 9.22 2.83 20.62
CA SER A 176 8.38 2.99 21.81
C SER A 176 8.97 2.26 23.04
N ARG A 177 9.56 1.08 22.87
CA ARG A 177 10.19 0.34 23.97
C ARG A 177 11.48 1.01 24.44
N ALA A 178 12.29 1.51 23.53
CA ALA A 178 13.51 2.24 23.86
C ALA A 178 13.18 3.50 24.67
N ALA A 179 12.20 4.29 24.23
CA ALA A 179 11.76 5.49 24.94
C ALA A 179 11.24 5.18 26.35
N LEU A 180 10.51 4.07 26.53
CA LEU A 180 10.06 3.64 27.87
C LEU A 180 11.23 3.21 28.76
N ALA A 181 12.20 2.47 28.23
CA ALA A 181 13.38 2.03 28.98
C ALA A 181 14.28 3.22 29.39
N GLU A 182 14.45 4.21 28.49
CA GLU A 182 15.18 5.44 28.80
C GLU A 182 14.50 6.25 29.92
N ALA A 183 13.17 6.37 29.87
CA ALA A 183 12.40 7.04 30.90
C ALA A 183 12.50 6.33 32.27
N GLU A 184 12.44 4.99 32.28
CA GLU A 184 12.60 4.19 33.50
C GLU A 184 14.01 4.32 34.07
N SER A 185 15.04 4.21 33.23
CA SER A 185 16.44 4.39 33.65
C SER A 185 16.70 5.78 34.23
N ALA A 186 16.15 6.84 33.61
CA ALA A 186 16.30 8.20 34.11
C ALA A 186 15.63 8.39 35.47
N ARG A 187 14.47 7.76 35.67
CA ARG A 187 13.75 7.77 36.95
C ARG A 187 14.53 7.05 38.04
N SER A 188 15.00 5.83 37.78
CA SER A 188 15.80 5.07 38.75
C SER A 188 17.10 5.79 39.12
N ALA A 189 17.76 6.43 38.15
CA ALA A 189 18.95 7.24 38.42
C ALA A 189 18.63 8.45 39.31
N ALA A 190 17.51 9.14 39.07
CA ALA A 190 17.08 10.26 39.91
C ALA A 190 16.72 9.82 41.33
N GLU A 191 16.04 8.68 41.49
CA GLU A 191 15.71 8.08 42.79
C GLU A 191 17.00 7.71 43.56
N ALA A 192 17.96 7.04 42.90
CA ALA A 192 19.24 6.70 43.52
C ALA A 192 20.03 7.94 43.98
N VAL A 193 20.06 9.00 43.18
CA VAL A 193 20.72 10.27 43.56
C VAL A 193 20.01 10.93 44.75
N ALA A 194 18.68 10.87 44.81
CA ALA A 194 17.92 11.42 45.94
C ALA A 194 18.15 10.63 47.23
N GLU A 195 18.18 9.30 47.16
CA GLU A 195 18.50 8.42 48.29
C GLU A 195 19.92 8.65 48.82
N GLU A 196 20.89 8.77 47.91
CA GLU A 196 22.28 9.07 48.24
C GLU A 196 22.40 10.41 48.99
N ARG A 197 21.75 11.47 48.48
CA ARG A 197 21.72 12.78 49.14
C ARG A 197 21.07 12.72 50.53
N ALA A 198 19.98 11.95 50.68
CA ALA A 198 19.32 11.76 51.97
C ALA A 198 20.18 10.97 52.97
N ARG A 199 21.05 10.07 52.48
CA ARG A 199 22.02 9.38 53.33
C ARG A 199 23.11 10.34 53.82
N ILE A 200 23.73 11.09 52.91
CA ILE A 200 24.77 12.09 53.25
C ILE A 200 24.26 13.12 54.28
N ALA A 201 23.02 13.61 54.11
CA ALA A 201 22.43 14.58 55.03
C ALA A 201 22.24 14.02 56.45
N ARG A 202 21.94 12.72 56.59
CA ARG A 202 21.84 12.05 57.90
C ARG A 202 23.22 11.87 58.53
N GLU A 203 24.19 11.38 57.78
CA GLU A 203 25.57 11.22 58.25
C GLU A 203 26.20 12.54 58.71
N MET A 204 25.87 13.66 58.06
CA MET A 204 26.32 14.99 58.49
C MET A 204 25.68 15.48 59.80
N HIS A 205 24.50 15.00 60.18
CA HIS A 205 23.82 15.43 61.41
C HIS A 205 24.28 14.65 62.64
N ASP A 206 24.81 13.44 62.44
CA ASP A 206 25.27 12.54 63.51
C ASP A 206 26.72 12.82 63.97
N VAL A 207 27.39 13.82 63.37
CA VAL A 207 28.77 14.27 63.70
C VAL A 207 28.74 15.60 64.44
#